data_AF-A0A930QJ29-F1
#
_entry.id   AF-A0A930QJ29-F1
#
_cell.length_a   1.000
_cell.length_b   1.000
_cell.length_c   1.000
_cell.angle_alpha   90.00
_cell.angle_beta   90.00
_cell.angle_gamma   90.00
#
_symmetry.space_group_name_H-M   'P 1'
#
loop_
_entity.id
_entity.type
_entity.pdbx_description
1 polymer ?
#
loop_
_entity_poly.entity_id
_entity_poly.type
_entity_poly.pdbx_seq_one_letter_code
_entity_poly.pdbx_strand_id
1 'polypeptide(L)'
;MKFGRLGAELKHGYNAMTTRESDMLMDIGYQLMDENEVVEFEDVLQETAFVILTGDVEVQWDGKKEIMHRTSLFDEAPYCLHVPRGKKVVLKALK
;
A
#
# COMPACT_ATOMS: atom_id res chain seq x y z
N MET A 1 5.45 12.76 8.71
CA MET A 1 4.26 12.74 9.60
C MET A 1 4.54 11.77 10.75
N LYS A 2 4.21 12.10 12.01
CA LYS A 2 4.36 11.16 13.14
C LYS A 2 3.18 10.18 13.15
N PHE A 3 3.44 8.89 12.99
CA PHE A 3 2.39 7.87 12.90
C PHE A 3 2.00 7.36 14.31
N GLY A 4 0.80 7.72 14.76
CA GLY A 4 0.22 7.22 16.01
C GLY A 4 0.99 7.59 17.30
N ARG A 5 0.63 6.92 18.40
CA ARG A 5 1.23 7.11 19.75
C ARG A 5 2.62 6.50 19.91
N LEU A 6 3.18 5.86 18.88
CA LEU A 6 4.41 5.07 18.96
C LEU A 6 5.69 5.88 18.70
N GLY A 7 5.59 7.15 18.29
CA GLY A 7 6.74 8.04 18.16
C GLY A 7 7.77 7.65 17.08
N ALA A 8 7.59 6.52 16.40
CA ALA A 8 8.41 6.09 15.29
C ALA A 8 7.98 6.80 14.00
N GLU A 9 8.97 7.30 13.25
CA GLU A 9 8.75 7.81 11.91
C GLU A 9 8.75 6.66 10.92
N LEU A 10 7.80 6.68 9.97
CA LEU A 10 7.86 5.77 8.83
C LEU A 10 9.10 6.11 8.01
N LYS A 11 9.85 5.09 7.63
CA LYS A 11 10.97 5.23 6.71
C LYS A 11 10.43 5.21 5.29
N HIS A 12 11.12 5.88 4.38
CA HIS A 12 10.85 5.72 2.96
C HIS A 12 10.96 4.23 2.56
N GLY A 13 10.07 3.75 1.70
CA GLY A 13 9.93 2.34 1.35
C GLY A 13 8.98 1.55 2.26
N TYR A 14 9.13 0.22 2.27
CA TYR A 14 8.25 -0.68 3.01
C TYR A 14 8.61 -0.76 4.50
N ASN A 15 7.62 -0.55 5.36
CA ASN A 15 7.70 -0.62 6.81
C ASN A 15 6.82 -1.78 7.30
N ALA A 16 7.42 -2.95 7.51
CA ALA A 16 6.72 -4.12 8.01
C ALA A 16 6.17 -3.88 9.43
N MET A 17 4.90 -4.21 9.64
CA MET A 17 4.23 -4.25 10.94
C MET A 17 4.12 -5.68 11.47
N THR A 18 3.75 -6.61 10.58
CA THR A 18 3.65 -8.03 10.88
C THR A 18 4.26 -8.82 9.74
N THR A 19 4.75 -10.01 10.07
CA THR A 19 5.10 -11.02 9.09
C THR A 19 4.19 -12.22 9.25
N ARG A 20 4.10 -13.05 8.21
CA ARG A 20 3.33 -14.29 8.21
C ARG A 20 3.77 -15.28 9.28
N GLU A 21 4.99 -15.16 9.84
CA GLU A 21 5.40 -15.96 11.00
C GLU A 21 4.66 -15.57 12.30
N SER A 22 3.93 -14.46 12.30
CA SER A 22 3.04 -14.10 13.41
C SER A 22 1.79 -14.97 13.44
N ASP A 23 1.15 -15.07 14.61
CA ASP A 23 -0.11 -15.80 14.79
C ASP A 23 -1.26 -15.26 13.92
N MET A 24 -1.10 -14.08 13.30
CA MET A 24 -2.07 -13.49 12.39
C MET A 24 -1.96 -14.02 10.96
N LEU A 25 -0.89 -14.74 10.61
CA LEU A 25 -0.65 -15.34 9.28
C LEU A 25 -0.75 -14.36 8.11
N MET A 26 -0.48 -13.07 8.36
CA MET A 26 -0.54 -12.00 7.37
C MET A 26 0.73 -11.16 7.38
N ASP A 27 1.17 -10.78 6.19
CA ASP A 27 2.17 -9.74 5.98
C ASP A 27 1.45 -8.38 5.87
N ILE A 28 1.66 -7.50 6.85
CA ILE A 28 1.07 -6.16 6.88
C ILE A 28 2.18 -5.15 7.05
N GLY A 29 2.13 -4.06 6.27
CA GLY A 29 3.07 -2.97 6.39
C GLY A 29 2.62 -1.72 5.63
N TYR A 30 3.38 -0.65 5.83
CA TYR A 30 3.16 0.62 5.14
C TYR A 30 4.23 0.83 4.07
N GLN A 31 3.81 1.10 2.84
CA GLN A 31 4.69 1.60 1.80
C GLN A 31 4.63 3.13 1.80
N LEU A 32 5.72 3.79 2.19
CA LEU A 32 5.87 5.23 2.05
C LEU A 32 6.61 5.51 0.74
N MET A 33 6.01 6.32 -0.13
CA MET A 33 6.53 6.64 -1.46
C MET A 33 6.77 8.14 -1.61
N ASP A 34 7.78 8.51 -2.38
CA ASP A 34 8.00 9.89 -2.81
C ASP A 34 7.28 10.17 -4.14
N GLU A 35 7.02 11.44 -4.43
CA GLU A 35 6.34 11.84 -5.68
C GLU A 35 7.08 11.29 -6.91
N ASN A 36 6.33 10.72 -7.85
CA ASN A 36 6.81 10.06 -9.07
C ASN A 36 7.56 8.73 -8.88
N GLU A 37 7.71 8.24 -7.65
CA GLU A 37 8.24 6.91 -7.39
C GLU A 37 7.32 5.83 -7.97
N VAL A 38 7.94 4.77 -8.50
CA VAL A 38 7.24 3.59 -9.03
C VAL A 38 7.69 2.37 -8.26
N VAL A 39 6.72 1.64 -7.70
CA VAL A 39 6.93 0.35 -7.04
C VAL A 39 6.15 -0.72 -7.80
N GLU A 40 6.85 -1.77 -8.20
CA GLU A 40 6.21 -2.96 -8.75
C GLU A 40 6.07 -4.02 -7.65
N PHE A 41 4.90 -4.63 -7.56
CA PHE A 41 4.61 -5.68 -6.61
C PHE A 41 4.04 -6.90 -7.33
N GLU A 42 4.52 -8.09 -6.95
CA GLU A 42 3.95 -9.37 -7.37
C GLU A 42 4.28 -10.43 -6.30
N ASP A 43 3.26 -10.87 -5.55
CA ASP A 43 3.39 -11.99 -4.62
C ASP A 43 2.75 -13.23 -5.23
N VAL A 44 3.57 -14.24 -5.56
CA VAL A 44 3.12 -15.49 -6.19
C VAL A 44 2.46 -16.47 -5.21
N LEU A 45 2.57 -16.22 -3.91
CA LEU A 45 2.08 -17.09 -2.85
C LEU A 45 0.76 -16.59 -2.26
N GLN A 46 0.62 -15.28 -2.05
CA GLN A 46 -0.46 -14.67 -1.28
C GLN A 46 -1.32 -13.71 -2.11
N GLU A 47 -2.59 -13.58 -1.73
CA GLU A 47 -3.41 -12.46 -2.18
C GLU A 47 -2.97 -11.16 -1.49
N THR A 48 -3.18 -10.02 -2.13
CA THR A 48 -2.69 -8.72 -1.63
C THR A 48 -3.72 -7.64 -1.79
N ALA A 49 -4.01 -6.94 -0.70
CA ALA A 49 -4.83 -5.74 -0.68
C ALA A 49 -3.96 -4.49 -0.52
N PHE A 50 -4.00 -3.61 -1.51
CA PHE A 50 -3.38 -2.29 -1.48
C PHE A 50 -4.42 -1.28 -1.01
N VAL A 51 -4.19 -0.65 0.14
CA VAL A 51 -5.11 0.33 0.74
C VAL A 51 -4.44 1.69 0.78
N ILE A 52 -5.05 2.70 0.16
CA ILE A 52 -4.53 4.07 0.24
C ILE A 52 -4.95 4.70 1.58
N LEU A 53 -3.97 5.29 2.26
CA LEU A 53 -4.18 5.98 3.53
C LEU A 53 -4.26 7.49 3.35
N THR A 54 -3.45 8.02 2.45
CA THR A 54 -3.37 9.43 2.10
C THR A 54 -2.63 9.61 0.77
N GLY A 55 -2.89 10.71 0.07
CA GLY A 55 -2.21 11.08 -1.18
C GLY A 55 -2.94 10.59 -2.42
N ASP A 56 -2.21 10.57 -3.53
CA ASP A 56 -2.67 10.12 -4.85
C ASP A 56 -1.70 9.09 -5.41
N VAL A 57 -2.23 7.93 -5.80
CA VAL A 57 -1.45 6.87 -6.43
C VAL A 57 -2.17 6.37 -7.67
N GLU A 58 -1.44 6.29 -8.78
CA GLU A 58 -1.88 5.57 -9.96
C GLU A 58 -1.55 4.10 -9.77
N VAL A 59 -2.56 3.25 -9.93
CA VAL A 59 -2.42 1.80 -9.79
C VAL A 59 -2.75 1.13 -11.10
N GLN A 60 -1.87 0.23 -11.56
CA GLN A 60 -2.04 -0.53 -12.78
C GLN A 60 -1.98 -2.03 -12.50
N TRP A 61 -2.94 -2.79 -13.04
CA TRP A 61 -3.03 -4.25 -12.90
C TRP A 61 -3.84 -4.82 -14.07
N ASP A 62 -3.48 -6.00 -14.61
CA ASP A 62 -4.23 -6.66 -15.69
C ASP A 62 -4.63 -5.74 -16.87
N GLY A 63 -3.74 -4.80 -17.24
CA GLY A 63 -3.98 -3.81 -18.30
C GLY A 63 -4.99 -2.71 -17.94
N LYS A 64 -5.52 -2.71 -16.72
CA LYS A 64 -6.34 -1.64 -16.15
C LYS A 64 -5.46 -0.62 -15.45
N LYS A 65 -6.01 0.58 -15.33
CA LYS A 65 -5.38 1.71 -14.65
C LYS A 65 -6.45 2.51 -13.92
N GLU A 66 -6.16 2.88 -12.69
CA GLU A 66 -7.05 3.65 -11.82
C GLU A 66 -6.22 4.63 -10.98
N ILE A 67 -6.80 5.77 -10.61
CA ILE A 67 -6.18 6.71 -9.67
C ILE A 67 -6.92 6.57 -8.34
N MET A 68 -6.19 6.11 -7.32
CA MET A 68 -6.68 6.10 -5.95
C MET A 68 -6.29 7.41 -5.29
N HIS A 69 -7.24 8.10 -4.69
CA HIS A 69 -7.03 9.35 -3.94
C HIS A 69 -7.69 9.23 -2.58
N ARG A 70 -7.01 9.76 -1.55
CA ARG A 70 -7.58 9.93 -0.21
C ARG A 70 -6.88 11.07 0.50
N THR A 71 -7.63 11.97 1.12
CA THR A 71 -7.07 13.08 1.89
C THR A 71 -6.95 12.75 3.39
N SER A 72 -7.89 11.96 3.93
CA SER A 72 -7.90 11.59 5.35
C SER A 72 -8.26 10.12 5.58
N LEU A 73 -7.46 9.45 6.43
CA LEU A 73 -7.76 8.11 6.93
C LEU A 73 -9.04 8.07 7.79
N PHE A 74 -9.39 9.20 8.42
CA PHE A 74 -10.43 9.24 9.45
C PHE A 74 -11.77 9.75 8.91
N ASP A 75 -11.73 10.61 7.89
CA ASP A 75 -12.92 11.31 7.41
C ASP A 75 -13.51 10.70 6.12
N GLU A 76 -12.74 9.85 5.43
CA GLU A 76 -13.15 9.22 4.17
C GLU A 76 -13.21 7.69 4.29
N ALA A 77 -14.10 7.07 3.51
CA ALA A 77 -14.16 5.62 3.38
C ALA A 77 -12.86 5.06 2.76
N PRO A 78 -12.45 3.83 3.12
CA PRO A 78 -11.27 3.22 2.53
C PRO A 78 -11.44 2.96 1.04
N TYR A 79 -10.38 3.20 0.28
CA TYR A 79 -10.27 2.78 -1.11
C TYR A 79 -9.14 1.75 -1.19
N CYS A 80 -9.44 0.57 -1.72
CA CYS A 80 -8.47 -0.49 -1.92
C CYS A 80 -8.53 -1.12 -3.31
N LEU A 81 -7.39 -1.63 -3.76
CA LEU A 81 -7.29 -2.65 -4.81
C LEU A 81 -6.98 -3.97 -4.12
N HIS A 82 -7.78 -5.01 -4.36
CA HIS A 82 -7.49 -6.37 -3.91
C HIS A 82 -7.24 -7.26 -5.13
N VAL A 83 -6.11 -7.97 -5.14
CA VAL A 83 -5.74 -8.89 -6.21
C VAL A 83 -5.39 -10.29 -5.66
N PRO A 84 -5.71 -11.36 -6.40
CA PRO A 84 -5.25 -12.70 -6.05
C PRO A 84 -3.73 -12.82 -6.22
N ARG A 85 -3.16 -13.90 -5.68
CA ARG A 85 -1.73 -14.24 -5.86
C ARG A 85 -1.30 -14.29 -7.33
N GLY A 86 -0.03 -13.99 -7.56
CA GLY A 86 0.63 -14.00 -8.87
C GLY A 86 0.16 -12.85 -9.77
N LYS A 87 -0.40 -11.78 -9.19
CA LYS A 87 -0.82 -10.61 -9.93
C LYS A 87 0.18 -9.49 -9.77
N LYS A 88 0.77 -9.08 -10.89
CA LYS A 88 1.61 -7.90 -10.98
C LYS A 88 0.74 -6.64 -10.84
N VAL A 89 1.14 -5.79 -9.90
CA VAL A 89 0.58 -4.46 -9.67
C VAL A 89 1.71 -3.45 -9.76
N VAL A 90 1.48 -2.35 -10.47
CA VAL A 90 2.42 -1.22 -10.53
C VAL A 90 1.77 -0.03 -9.86
N LEU A 91 2.44 0.50 -8.85
CA LEU A 91 2.03 1.68 -8.08
C LEU A 91 2.93 2.84 -8.49
N LYS A 92 2.34 3.98 -8.87
CA LYS A 92 3.07 5.22 -9.10
C LYS A 92 2.49 6.33 -8.22
N ALA A 93 3.29 6.86 -7.31
CA ALA A 93 2.90 7.99 -6.49
C ALA A 93 2.80 9.27 -7.35
N LEU A 94 1.71 10.02 -7.19
CA LEU A 94 1.43 11.24 -7.94
C LEU A 94 1.56 12.52 -7.10
N LYS A 95 1.13 12.49 -5.84
CA LYS A 95 1.27 13.58 -4.84
C LYS A 95 0.86 13.11 -3.44
#